data_AF-A0A510JHA7-F1
#
_entry.id   AF-A0A510JHA7-F1
#
_cell.length_a   1.000
_cell.length_b   1.000
_cell.length_c   1.000
_cell.angle_alpha   90.00
_cell.angle_beta   90.00
_cell.angle_gamma   90.00
#
_symmetry.space_group_name_H-M   'P 1'
#
loop_
_entity.id
_entity.type
_entity.pdbx_description
1 polymer ?
#
loop_
_entity_poly.entity_id
_entity_poly.type
_entity_poly.pdbx_seq_one_letter_code
_entity_poly.pdbx_strand_id
1 'polypeptide(L)'
;MPAGHNSETFISPSSLYVQKYDYGGVTLEFKLNPGTTNELMNIGVKSKKQISGIMVNPNYNYSKLPNDFKGWGNNHAMFKLEKTIQKNPIIKDPYNVNIGLGSEEGKALSIFNDNIIDYKVIGE
;
A
#
# COMPACT_ATOMS: atom_id res chain seq x y z
N MET A 1 13.59 1.40 12.28
CA MET A 1 12.46 2.26 12.68
C MET A 1 12.45 2.37 14.21
N PRO A 2 12.02 3.51 14.80
CA PRO A 2 11.87 3.64 16.24
C PRO A 2 10.84 2.63 16.78
N ALA A 3 11.07 2.11 17.98
CA ALA A 3 10.18 1.17 18.63
C ALA A 3 8.80 1.83 18.90
N GLY A 4 7.72 1.19 18.45
CA GLY A 4 6.34 1.65 18.68
C GLY A 4 5.49 1.86 17.42
N HIS A 5 6.09 1.82 16.23
CA HIS A 5 5.34 1.81 14.97
C HIS A 5 5.03 0.36 14.55
N ASN A 6 3.76 0.11 14.22
CA ASN A 6 3.28 -1.17 13.71
C ASN A 6 4.23 -1.66 12.61
N SER A 7 4.75 -2.87 12.75
CA SER A 7 5.80 -3.49 11.93
C SER A 7 5.37 -3.84 10.50
N GLU A 8 4.39 -3.14 9.94
CA GLU A 8 3.81 -3.42 8.64
C GLU A 8 4.32 -2.40 7.62
N THR A 9 5.01 -2.89 6.59
CA THR A 9 5.51 -2.06 5.49
C THR A 9 4.41 -1.75 4.49
N PHE A 10 4.29 -0.50 4.04
CA PHE A 10 3.32 -0.08 3.02
C PHE A 10 3.98 0.70 1.89
N ILE A 11 3.46 0.52 0.67
CA ILE A 11 3.76 1.36 -0.49
C ILE A 11 2.49 2.09 -0.95
N SER A 12 2.69 3.26 -1.54
CA SER A 12 1.62 4.14 -2.02
C SER A 12 1.92 4.58 -3.46
N PRO A 13 0.96 4.51 -4.39
CA PRO A 13 1.10 5.11 -5.71
C PRO A 13 1.01 6.65 -5.66
N SER A 14 0.53 7.24 -4.56
CA SER A 14 0.37 8.69 -4.39
C SER A 14 1.53 9.30 -3.60
N SER A 15 2.36 10.11 -4.26
CA SER A 15 3.40 10.90 -3.60
C SER A 15 2.81 11.93 -2.62
N LEU A 16 1.65 12.49 -2.94
CA LEU A 16 0.93 13.43 -2.07
C LEU A 16 0.49 12.78 -0.75
N TYR A 17 0.08 11.51 -0.79
CA TYR A 17 -0.24 10.77 0.43
C TYR A 17 1.01 10.51 1.28
N VAL A 18 2.12 10.10 0.66
CA VAL A 18 3.37 9.81 1.38
C VAL A 18 3.91 11.07 2.06
N GLN A 19 3.94 12.20 1.34
CA GLN A 19 4.43 13.49 1.85
C GLN A 19 3.57 14.09 2.98
N LYS A 20 2.36 13.58 3.23
CA LYS A 20 1.54 14.02 4.37
C LYS A 20 2.19 13.67 5.71
N TYR A 21 2.97 12.59 5.74
CA TYR A 21 3.52 12.05 6.97
C TYR A 21 5.02 12.34 7.02
N ASP A 22 5.43 13.16 7.97
CA ASP A 22 6.83 13.29 8.34
C ASP A 22 7.20 12.10 9.24
N TYR A 23 7.88 11.13 8.62
CA TYR A 23 8.40 9.96 9.32
C TYR A 23 9.86 10.15 9.78
N GLY A 24 10.44 11.33 9.60
CA GLY A 24 11.85 11.61 9.91
C GLY A 24 12.83 10.79 9.07
N GLY A 25 12.51 10.58 7.79
CA GLY A 25 13.31 9.74 6.89
C GLY A 25 13.06 10.05 5.41
N VAL A 26 13.84 9.40 4.54
CA VAL A 26 13.80 9.65 3.10
C VAL A 26 12.58 9.02 2.42
N THR A 27 12.02 9.74 1.45
CA THR A 27 10.98 9.21 0.57
C THR A 27 11.60 8.65 -0.70
N LEU A 28 11.30 7.38 -1.01
CA LEU A 28 11.76 6.69 -2.23
C LEU A 28 10.60 6.47 -3.21
N GLU A 29 10.88 6.67 -4.50
CA GLU A 29 10.05 6.16 -5.59
C GLU A 29 10.74 4.95 -6.21
N PHE A 30 9.99 3.84 -6.35
CA PHE A 30 10.48 2.59 -6.92
C PHE A 30 9.91 2.37 -8.32
N LYS A 31 10.77 1.96 -9.24
CA LYS A 31 10.39 1.40 -10.53
C LYS A 31 10.39 -0.12 -10.41
N LEU A 32 9.24 -0.74 -10.71
CA LEU A 32 9.06 -2.19 -10.64
C LEU A 32 8.94 -2.82 -12.02
N ASN A 33 9.16 -4.12 -12.11
CA ASN A 33 8.82 -4.91 -13.29
C ASN A 33 7.32 -4.77 -13.66
N PRO A 34 6.99 -4.72 -14.96
CA PRO A 34 5.61 -4.77 -15.39
C PRO A 34 4.92 -6.03 -14.85
N GLY A 35 3.74 -5.87 -14.23
CA GLY A 35 2.96 -6.98 -13.69
C GLY A 35 3.11 -7.22 -12.18
N THR A 36 4.04 -6.57 -11.48
CA THR A 36 4.23 -6.75 -10.03
C THR A 36 2.95 -6.50 -9.22
N THR A 37 2.16 -5.48 -9.56
CA THR A 37 0.87 -5.25 -8.89
C THR A 37 -0.10 -6.41 -9.08
N ASN A 38 -0.10 -7.07 -10.25
CA ASN A 38 -0.94 -8.25 -10.49
C ASN A 38 -0.44 -9.45 -9.66
N GLU A 39 0.87 -9.62 -9.53
CA GLU A 39 1.44 -10.66 -8.65
C GLU A 39 1.05 -10.44 -7.18
N LEU A 40 1.09 -9.20 -6.71
CA LEU A 40 0.62 -8.83 -5.37
C LEU A 40 -0.89 -9.04 -5.22
N MET A 41 -1.68 -8.75 -6.26
CA MET A 41 -3.12 -9.02 -6.27
C MET A 41 -3.44 -10.52 -6.15
N ASN A 42 -2.62 -11.41 -6.71
CA ASN A 42 -2.83 -12.86 -6.63
C ASN A 42 -2.75 -13.39 -5.19
N ILE A 43 -2.05 -12.68 -4.31
CA ILE A 43 -2.01 -12.93 -2.86
C ILE A 43 -2.75 -11.85 -2.07
N GLY A 44 -3.60 -11.08 -2.75
CA GLY A 44 -4.20 -9.87 -2.22
C GLY A 44 -5.35 -10.13 -1.25
N VAL A 45 -5.38 -9.38 -0.17
CA VAL A 45 -6.56 -9.17 0.68
C VAL A 45 -6.92 -7.68 0.67
N LYS A 46 -8.17 -7.32 0.90
CA LYS A 46 -8.58 -5.93 1.13
C LYS A 46 -8.89 -5.68 2.58
N SER A 47 -8.70 -4.45 3.05
CA SER A 47 -9.06 -4.12 4.43
C SER A 47 -10.57 -4.27 4.67
N LYS A 48 -10.95 -5.12 5.62
CA LYS A 48 -12.35 -5.38 6.02
C LYS A 48 -13.05 -4.17 6.61
N LYS A 49 -12.29 -3.14 7.03
CA LYS A 49 -12.83 -1.87 7.53
C LYS A 49 -13.43 -1.01 6.40
N GLN A 50 -13.18 -1.36 5.13
CA GLN A 50 -13.60 -0.57 3.97
C GLN A 50 -14.98 -1.00 3.48
N ILE A 51 -15.98 -0.72 4.32
CA ILE A 51 -17.39 -1.07 4.07
C ILE A 51 -18.13 -0.05 3.17
N SER A 52 -17.44 0.94 2.61
CA SER A 52 -18.04 1.97 1.75
C SER A 52 -17.07 2.58 0.72
N GLY A 53 -17.63 3.15 -0.36
CA GLY A 53 -16.89 3.76 -1.46
C GLY A 53 -16.44 2.73 -2.51
N ILE A 54 -15.36 3.04 -3.25
CA ILE A 54 -14.96 2.23 -4.41
C ILE A 54 -14.55 0.78 -4.04
N MET A 55 -14.09 0.53 -2.80
CA MET A 55 -13.72 -0.82 -2.30
C MET A 55 -14.90 -1.78 -2.08
N VAL A 56 -16.14 -1.30 -2.20
CA VAL A 56 -17.36 -2.14 -2.21
C VAL A 56 -18.05 -2.15 -3.57
N ASN A 57 -17.54 -1.42 -4.57
CA ASN A 57 -18.10 -1.44 -5.92
C ASN A 57 -17.70 -2.74 -6.63
N PRO A 58 -18.64 -3.62 -7.03
CA PRO A 58 -18.31 -4.93 -7.63
C PRO A 58 -17.54 -4.83 -8.96
N ASN A 59 -17.58 -3.67 -9.63
CA ASN A 59 -16.85 -3.42 -10.87
C ASN A 59 -15.42 -2.92 -10.65
N TYR A 60 -15.03 -2.65 -9.41
CA TYR A 60 -13.66 -2.25 -9.09
C TYR A 60 -12.79 -3.47 -8.77
N ASN A 61 -11.61 -3.57 -9.38
CA ASN A 61 -10.79 -4.80 -9.28
C ASN A 61 -10.45 -5.19 -7.85
N TYR A 62 -10.02 -4.24 -7.00
CA TYR A 62 -9.64 -4.55 -5.63
C TYR A 62 -10.84 -4.84 -4.71
N SER A 63 -12.07 -4.51 -5.11
CA SER A 63 -13.25 -4.84 -4.28
C SER A 63 -13.54 -6.33 -4.25
N LYS A 64 -13.05 -7.08 -5.24
CA LYS A 64 -13.22 -8.53 -5.38
C LYS A 64 -12.26 -9.33 -4.50
N LEU A 65 -11.24 -8.68 -3.92
CA LEU A 65 -10.31 -9.33 -3.02
C LEU A 65 -11.02 -9.77 -1.72
N PRO A 66 -10.63 -10.91 -1.14
CA PRO A 66 -11.12 -11.34 0.17
C PRO A 66 -10.75 -10.31 1.25
N ASN A 67 -11.53 -10.27 2.32
CA ASN A 67 -11.23 -9.41 3.47
C ASN A 67 -9.97 -9.87 4.20
N ASP A 68 -9.23 -8.92 4.76
CA ASP A 68 -8.06 -9.16 5.61
C ASP A 68 -8.39 -9.88 6.92
N PHE A 69 -7.37 -10.50 7.51
CA PHE A 69 -7.47 -11.28 8.73
C PHE A 69 -6.20 -11.13 9.57
N LYS A 70 -6.26 -11.51 10.85
CA LYS A 70 -5.09 -11.41 11.74
C LYS A 70 -3.94 -12.31 11.20
N GLY A 71 -2.76 -11.74 11.04
CA GLY A 71 -1.59 -12.46 10.52
C GLY A 71 -1.47 -12.50 8.99
N TRP A 72 -2.28 -11.72 8.26
CA TRP A 72 -2.20 -11.61 6.80
C TRP A 72 -0.78 -11.32 6.29
N GLY A 73 -0.01 -10.50 7.02
CA GLY A 73 1.30 -9.98 6.61
C GLY A 73 2.38 -11.02 6.33
N ASN A 74 2.20 -12.27 6.75
CA ASN A 74 3.16 -13.34 6.44
C ASN A 74 3.09 -13.79 4.98
N ASN A 75 1.89 -13.81 4.38
CA ASN A 75 1.65 -14.46 3.10
C ASN A 75 0.84 -13.64 2.09
N HIS A 76 0.30 -12.49 2.50
CA HIS A 76 -0.65 -11.71 1.70
C HIS A 76 -0.21 -10.26 1.55
N ALA A 77 -0.66 -9.62 0.48
CA ALA A 77 -0.57 -8.18 0.29
C ALA A 77 -1.91 -7.52 0.67
N MET A 78 -1.89 -6.45 1.48
CA MET A 78 -3.12 -5.74 1.86
C MET A 78 -3.39 -4.55 0.95
N PHE A 79 -4.50 -4.56 0.22
CA PHE A 79 -4.99 -3.43 -0.55
C PHE A 79 -5.92 -2.56 0.31
N LYS A 80 -5.53 -1.31 0.55
CA LYS A 80 -6.22 -0.39 1.45
C LYS A 80 -6.38 0.97 0.80
N LEU A 81 -7.63 1.35 0.54
CA LEU A 81 -7.96 2.68 0.04
C LEU A 81 -7.77 3.79 1.09
N GLU A 82 -6.95 4.76 0.78
CA GLU A 82 -6.68 5.96 1.55
C GLU A 82 -7.32 7.17 0.84
N LYS A 83 -8.25 7.87 1.48
CA LYS A 83 -9.12 8.85 0.79
C LYS A 83 -8.79 10.33 1.02
N THR A 84 -7.89 10.65 1.96
CA THR A 84 -7.80 12.03 2.48
C THR A 84 -6.39 12.47 2.82
N ILE A 85 -5.92 13.48 2.08
CA ILE A 85 -4.73 14.26 2.42
C ILE A 85 -5.21 15.47 3.25
N GLN A 86 -4.70 15.59 4.48
CA GLN A 86 -5.03 16.72 5.38
C GLN A 86 -4.21 17.96 4.99
N LYS A 87 -4.43 18.47 3.78
CA LYS A 87 -3.95 19.77 3.32
C LYS A 87 -5.14 20.73 3.25
N ASN A 88 -4.94 22.04 3.39
CA ASN A 88 -5.98 23.04 3.17
C ASN A 88 -5.77 23.73 1.82
N PRO A 89 -6.75 23.72 0.90
CA PRO A 89 -8.02 22.99 0.97
C PRO A 89 -7.82 21.46 0.94
N ILE A 90 -8.78 20.70 1.51
CA ILE A 90 -8.73 19.23 1.54
C ILE A 90 -8.63 18.69 0.12
N ILE A 91 -7.55 17.97 -0.16
CA ILE A 91 -7.35 17.28 -1.44
C ILE A 91 -7.87 15.85 -1.27
N LYS A 92 -8.88 15.49 -2.07
CA LYS A 92 -9.34 14.11 -2.21
C LYS A 92 -8.46 13.42 -3.22
N ASP A 93 -7.85 12.31 -2.82
CA ASP A 93 -7.22 11.35 -3.72
C ASP A 93 -8.13 10.11 -3.79
N PRO A 94 -9.13 10.10 -4.69
CA PRO A 94 -10.20 9.11 -4.66
C PRO A 94 -9.74 7.68 -5.00
N TYR A 95 -8.49 7.50 -5.46
CA TYR A 95 -7.99 6.23 -5.96
C TYR A 95 -6.65 5.80 -5.34
N ASN A 96 -6.24 6.40 -4.24
CA ASN A 96 -5.01 5.98 -3.57
C ASN A 96 -5.20 4.68 -2.79
N VAL A 97 -5.07 3.55 -3.49
CA VAL A 97 -5.04 2.24 -2.84
C VAL A 97 -3.60 1.89 -2.52
N ASN A 98 -3.26 2.02 -1.24
CA ASN A 98 -1.97 1.59 -0.73
C ASN A 98 -1.91 0.06 -0.68
N ILE A 99 -0.70 -0.47 -0.80
CA ILE A 99 -0.43 -1.90 -0.70
C ILE A 99 0.46 -2.13 0.52
N GLY A 100 -0.06 -2.85 1.51
CA GLY A 100 0.70 -3.37 2.63
C GLY A 100 1.48 -4.60 2.18
N LEU A 101 2.80 -4.56 2.35
CA LEU A 101 3.74 -5.63 2.02
C LEU A 101 3.93 -6.62 3.18
N GLY A 102 3.31 -6.36 4.33
CA GLY A 102 3.31 -7.27 5.46
C GLY A 102 4.57 -7.15 6.32
N SER A 103 5.02 -8.29 6.84
CA SER A 103 6.20 -8.40 7.68
C SER A 103 7.51 -8.42 6.86
N GLU A 104 8.64 -8.25 7.54
CA GLU A 104 9.98 -8.22 6.93
C GLU A 104 10.32 -9.50 6.15
N GLU A 105 9.85 -10.66 6.61
CA GLU A 105 9.99 -11.95 5.93
C GLU A 105 8.73 -12.35 5.16
N GLY A 106 7.80 -11.41 4.95
CA GLY A 106 6.51 -11.64 4.33
C GLY A 106 6.62 -11.83 2.82
N LYS A 107 5.82 -12.76 2.28
CA LYS A 107 5.79 -13.09 0.85
C LYS A 107 5.57 -11.86 -0.06
N ALA A 108 4.74 -10.92 0.36
CA ALA A 108 4.45 -9.72 -0.42
C ALA A 108 5.66 -8.78 -0.51
N LEU A 109 6.44 -8.64 0.56
CA LEU A 109 7.68 -7.88 0.55
C LEU A 109 8.75 -8.54 -0.34
N SER A 110 8.86 -9.88 -0.30
CA SER A 110 9.75 -10.61 -1.23
C SER A 110 9.39 -10.36 -2.69
N ILE A 111 8.11 -10.51 -3.07
CA ILE A 111 7.63 -10.22 -4.44
C ILE A 111 7.96 -8.78 -4.85
N PHE A 112 7.74 -7.81 -3.95
CA PHE A 112 8.08 -6.42 -4.25
C PHE A 112 9.58 -6.25 -4.50
N ASN A 113 10.42 -6.74 -3.59
CA ASN A 113 11.88 -6.60 -3.66
C ASN A 113 12.48 -7.28 -4.90
N ASP A 114 12.04 -8.50 -5.22
CA ASP A 114 12.50 -9.28 -6.38
C ASP A 114 12.15 -8.59 -7.72
N ASN A 115 11.19 -7.67 -7.69
CA ASN A 115 10.71 -6.95 -8.85
C ASN A 115 11.22 -5.50 -8.96
N ILE A 116 12.08 -5.03 -8.04
CA ILE A 116 12.67 -3.68 -8.14
C ILE A 116 13.64 -3.62 -9.32
N ILE A 117 13.37 -2.70 -10.25
CA ILE A 117 14.27 -2.34 -11.35
C ILE A 117 15.21 -1.22 -10.92
N ASP A 118 14.66 -0.18 -10.29
CA ASP A 118 15.37 1.05 -9.95
C ASP A 118 14.66 1.77 -8.80
N TYR A 119 15.34 2.68 -8.14
CA TYR A 119 14.76 3.56 -7.13
C TYR A 119 15.41 4.95 -7.15
N LYS A 120 14.66 5.96 -6.71
CA LYS A 120 15.18 7.33 -6.55
C LYS A 120 14.65 7.99 -5.28
N VAL A 121 15.44 8.87 -4.70
CA VAL A 121 15.02 9.73 -3.58
C VAL A 121 14.18 10.88 -4.15
N ILE A 122 13.00 11.11 -3.55
CA ILE A 122 12.07 12.18 -3.96
C ILE A 122 11.68 13.12 -2.82
N GLY A 123 12.24 12.93 -1.61
CA GLY A 123 12.04 13.79 -0.46
C GLY A 123 12.90 13.35 0.72
N GLU A 124 13.20 14.29 1.63
CA GLU A 124 13.90 14.11 2.91
C GLU A 124 13.04 14.62 4.06
#